data_AF-A0A0F5EUU0-F1
#
_entry.id   AF-A0A0F5EUU0-F1
#
_cell.length_a   1.000
_cell.length_b   1.000
_cell.length_c   1.000
_cell.angle_alpha   90.00
_cell.angle_beta   90.00
_cell.angle_gamma   90.00
#
_symmetry.space_group_name_H-M   'P 1'
#
loop_
_entity.id
_entity.type
_entity.pdbx_description
1 polymer ?
#
loop_
_entity_poly.entity_id
_entity_poly.type
_entity_poly.pdbx_seq_one_letter_code
_entity_poly.pdbx_strand_id
1 'polypeptide(L)' 'MTSYKCPKCGGELSDLWDRQPVNAFIGEYSDDRFRCEGKLKEAKHDRMGEFVWVNRTKSCGYFSLDELGIESDGN' A
#
# COMPACT_ATOMS: atom_id res chain seq x y z
N MET A 1 -11.35 4.16 9.10
CA MET A 1 -10.16 4.23 8.23
C MET A 1 -10.33 3.16 7.16
N THR A 2 -10.47 3.55 5.90
CA THR A 2 -10.50 2.64 4.77
C THR A 2 -9.11 1.99 4.65
N SER A 3 -8.97 0.74 5.08
CA SER A 3 -7.72 -0.03 4.88
C SER A 3 -7.67 -0.49 3.43
N TYR A 4 -7.03 0.31 2.57
CA TYR A 4 -6.80 -0.06 1.17
C TYR A 4 -5.80 -1.21 1.09
N LYS A 5 -6.03 -2.12 0.13
CA LYS A 5 -5.15 -3.27 -0.12
C LYS A 5 -4.53 -3.15 -1.49
N CYS A 6 -3.24 -3.48 -1.58
CA CYS A 6 -2.50 -3.48 -2.83
C CYS A 6 -3.12 -4.51 -3.79
N PRO A 7 -3.51 -4.12 -5.02
CA PRO A 7 -4.13 -5.05 -5.98
C PRO A 7 -3.17 -6.16 -6.44
N LYS A 8 -1.86 -5.90 -6.41
CA LYS A 8 -0.83 -6.87 -6.87
C LYS A 8 -0.53 -7.96 -5.85
N CYS A 9 -0.44 -7.63 -4.57
CA CYS A 9 -0.04 -8.59 -3.52
C CYS A 9 -1.06 -8.80 -2.40
N GLY A 10 -2.14 -8.02 -2.36
CA GLY A 10 -3.13 -8.01 -1.29
C GLY A 10 -2.59 -7.50 0.06
N GLY A 11 -1.42 -6.85 0.07
CA GLY A 11 -0.80 -6.25 1.25
C GLY A 11 -1.42 -4.91 1.60
N GLU A 12 -1.04 -4.35 2.75
CA GLU A 12 -1.54 -3.05 3.20
C GLU A 12 -0.96 -1.90 2.35
N LEU A 13 -1.76 -0.85 2.18
CA LEU A 13 -1.34 0.41 1.56
C LEU A 13 -1.29 1.52 2.61
N SER A 14 -0.22 2.31 2.59
CA SER A 14 -0.11 3.53 3.39
C SER A 14 -0.46 4.75 2.53
N ASP A 15 -1.42 5.55 3.00
CA ASP A 15 -1.75 6.84 2.41
C ASP A 15 -0.67 7.87 2.82
N LEU A 16 0.05 8.40 1.84
CA LEU A 16 1.11 9.39 2.05
C LEU A 16 0.60 10.83 2.03
N TRP A 17 -0.68 11.04 1.75
CA TRP A 17 -1.29 12.36 1.76
C TRP A 17 -1.75 12.75 3.16
N ASP A 18 -1.13 13.80 3.72
CA ASP A 18 -1.42 14.31 5.08
C ASP A 18 -2.73 15.11 5.17
N ARG A 19 -3.55 15.16 4.09
CA ARG A 19 -4.79 15.96 4.01
C ARG A 19 -4.60 17.46 4.23
N GLN A 20 -3.37 17.95 4.08
CA GLN A 20 -3.05 19.37 4.18
C GLN A 20 -2.74 19.96 2.79
N PRO A 21 -3.37 21.10 2.42
CA PRO A 21 -3.26 21.68 1.08
C PRO A 21 -1.92 22.39 0.80
N VAL A 22 -1.10 22.64 1.82
CA VAL A 22 -0.02 23.64 1.75
C VAL A 22 1.40 23.09 1.67
N ASN A 23 1.62 21.77 1.81
CA ASN A 23 2.99 21.27 1.95
C ASN A 23 3.28 19.86 1.42
N ALA A 24 2.34 19.21 0.75
CA ALA A 24 2.50 17.81 0.40
C ALA A 24 3.06 17.66 -1.02
N PHE A 25 4.30 17.16 -1.11
CA PHE A 25 4.90 16.62 -2.35
C PHE A 25 3.99 15.56 -3.03
N ILE A 26 3.04 15.01 -2.25
CA ILE A 26 1.98 14.09 -2.64
C ILE A 26 0.62 14.78 -2.41
N GLY A 27 -0.06 15.17 -3.48
CA GLY A 27 -1.41 15.77 -3.43
C GLY A 27 -2.56 14.76 -3.27
N GLU A 28 -3.79 15.27 -3.13
CA GLU A 28 -5.03 14.48 -3.01
C GLU A 28 -5.21 13.47 -4.16
N TYR A 29 -4.87 13.90 -5.37
CA TYR A 29 -4.97 13.14 -6.63
C TYR A 29 -3.60 12.67 -7.15
N SER A 30 -2.59 12.61 -6.29
CA SER A 30 -1.25 12.20 -6.71
C SER A 30 -1.23 10.72 -7.09
N ASP A 31 -0.55 10.40 -8.20
CA ASP A 31 -0.35 9.01 -8.62
C ASP A 31 0.45 8.19 -7.60
N ASP A 32 1.34 8.84 -6.85
CA ASP A 32 2.15 8.22 -5.81
C ASP A 32 1.53 8.24 -4.40
N ARG A 33 0.21 8.47 -4.29
CA ARG A 33 -0.44 8.66 -2.97
C ARG A 33 -0.38 7.44 -2.08
N PHE A 34 -0.59 6.24 -2.62
CA PHE A 34 -0.66 5.02 -1.83
C PHE A 34 0.58 4.14 -2.03
N ARG A 35 1.38 3.94 -0.98
CA ARG A 35 2.56 3.05 -1.02
C ARG A 35 2.23 1.67 -0.52
N CYS A 36 2.63 0.62 -1.25
CA CYS A 36 2.51 -0.75 -0.76
C CYS A 36 3.52 -1.09 0.32
N GLU A 37 3.03 -1.47 1.50
CA GLU A 37 3.84 -1.97 2.63
C GLU A 37 4.12 -3.49 2.56
N GLY A 38 3.71 -4.11 1.44
CA GLY A 38 3.83 -5.53 1.18
C GLY A 38 2.84 -6.36 1.99
N LYS A 39 2.63 -7.61 1.55
CA LYS A 39 1.90 -8.60 2.33
C LYS A 39 2.90 -9.49 3.05
N LEU A 40 2.66 -9.76 4.34
CA LEU A 40 3.38 -10.80 5.05
C LEU A 40 3.06 -12.15 4.40
N LYS A 41 4.07 -12.86 3.91
CA LYS A 41 3.93 -14.23 3.42
C LYS A 41 4.59 -15.18 4.41
N GLU A 42 3.90 -16.27 4.72
CA GLU A 42 4.48 -17.37 5.49
C GLU A 42 5.62 -18.04 4.73
N ALA A 43 6.62 -18.46 5.50
CA ALA A 43 7.71 -19.31 5.06
C ALA A 43 7.19 -20.57 4.38
N LYS A 44 7.85 -21.02 3.32
CA LYS A 44 7.57 -22.34 2.74
C LYS A 44 8.51 -23.45 3.23
N HIS A 45 9.43 -23.18 4.15
CA HIS A 45 10.51 -24.14 4.44
C HIS A 45 10.95 -24.19 5.92
N ASP A 46 10.80 -25.36 6.53
CA ASP A 46 11.14 -25.72 7.92
C ASP A 46 12.62 -25.60 8.33
N ARG A 47 13.54 -25.21 7.43
CA ARG A 47 14.99 -25.25 7.72
C ARG A 47 15.54 -24.02 8.42
N MET A 48 14.77 -22.95 8.49
CA MET A 48 15.12 -21.77 9.29
C MET A 48 13.95 -21.40 10.18
N GLY A 49 14.22 -21.07 11.43
CA GLY A 49 13.21 -20.85 12.47
C GLY A 49 12.14 -19.85 12.07
N GLU A 50 10.98 -19.94 12.72
CA GLU A 50 9.73 -19.19 12.46
C GLU A 50 9.94 -17.68 12.17
N PHE A 51 10.93 -17.06 12.83
CA PHE A 51 11.24 -15.63 12.69
C PHE A 51 12.07 -15.25 11.45
N VAL A 52 12.70 -16.21 10.77
CA VAL A 52 13.67 -15.92 9.69
C VAL A 52 12.98 -15.67 8.35
N TRP A 53 11.73 -16.11 8.19
CA TRP A 53 11.04 -16.15 6.90
C TRP A 53 9.96 -15.09 6.70
N VAL A 54 9.93 -14.06 7.53
CA VAL A 54 8.99 -12.95 7.41
C VAL A 54 9.41 -12.09 6.21
N ASN A 55 9.00 -12.51 5.01
CA ASN A 55 9.22 -11.77 3.78
C ASN A 55 7.97 -10.96 3.43
N ARG A 56 8.13 -9.63 3.35
CA ARG A 56 7.10 -8.71 2.86
C ARG A 56 7.31 -8.41 1.38
N THR A 57 6.23 -8.42 0.59
CA THR A 57 6.26 -8.09 -0.85
C THR A 57 6.25 -6.57 -1.12
N LYS A 58 7.11 -5.80 -0.43
CA LYS A 58 7.13 -4.32 -0.50
C LYS A 58 7.42 -3.74 -1.91
N SER A 59 7.74 -4.58 -2.89
CA SER A 59 8.13 -4.18 -4.25
C SER A 59 6.96 -3.91 -5.22
N CYS A 60 5.72 -3.78 -4.73
CA CYS A 60 4.56 -3.59 -5.63
C CYS A 60 4.45 -2.18 -6.21
N GLY A 61 5.11 -1.19 -5.57
CA GLY A 61 5.15 0.20 -5.99
C GLY A 61 4.14 1.11 -5.27
N TYR A 62 3.87 2.23 -5.92
CA TYR A 62 2.89 3.22 -5.53
C TYR A 62 1.63 3.08 -6.39
N PHE A 63 0.51 3.60 -5.90
CA PHE A 63 -0.80 3.52 -6.53
C PHE A 63 -1.55 4.83 -6.37
N SER A 64 -2.31 5.20 -7.40
CA SER A 64 -3.22 6.34 -7.39
C SER A 64 -4.61 5.94 -6.83
N LEU A 65 -5.48 6.93 -6.58
CA LEU A 65 -6.89 6.66 -6.24
C LEU A 65 -7.59 5.91 -7.39
N ASP A 66 -7.32 6.30 -8.63
CA ASP A 66 -7.89 5.73 -9.84
C ASP A 66 -7.51 4.26 -10.03
N GLU A 67 -6.22 3.93 -9.83
CA GLU A 67 -5.74 2.54 -9.90
C GLU A 67 -6.34 1.63 -8.82
N LEU A 68 -6.79 2.22 -7.70
CA LEU A 68 -7.49 1.50 -6.65
C LEU A 68 -9.00 1.42 -6.89
N GLY A 69 -9.50 1.98 -8.01
CA GLY A 69 -10.92 2.03 -8.34
C GLY A 69 -11.72 2.89 -7.37
N ILE A 70 -11.08 3.90 -6.76
CA ILE A 70 -11.72 4.82 -5.84
C ILE A 70 -12.27 5.96 -6.69
N GLU A 71 -13.45 5.76 -7.24
CA GLU A 71 -14.27 6.89 -7.69
C GLU A 71 -14.53 7.75 -6.46
N SER A 72 -14.04 8.99 -6.44
CA SER A 72 -14.52 10.00 -5.50
C SER A 72 -16.03 10.02 -5.65
N ASP A 73 -16.77 9.58 -4.63
CA ASP A 73 -18.23 9.66 -4.59
C ASP A 73 -18.59 11.12 -4.82
N GLY A 74 -18.90 11.42 -6.09
CA GLY A 74 -19.27 12.74 -6.56
C GLY A 74 -20.70 12.98 -6.11
N ASN A 75 -20.84 13.55 -4.92
CA ASN A 75 -22.06 14.17 -4.45
C ASN A 75 -21.82 15.66 -4.21
#